data_AF-A0A9D2L8M0-F1
#
_entry.id   AF-A0A9D2L8M0-F1
#
_cell.length_a   1.000
_cell.length_b   1.000
_cell.length_c   1.000
_cell.angle_alpha   90.00
_cell.angle_beta   90.00
_cell.angle_gamma   90.00
#
_symmetry.space_group_name_H-M   'P 1'
#
loop_
_entity.id
_entity.type
_entity.pdbx_description
1 polymer ?
#
loop_
_entity_poly.entity_id
_entity_poly.type
_entity_poly.pdbx_seq_one_letter_code
_entity_poly.pdbx_strand_id
1 'polypeptide(L)' 'MYKNKEGYLDPTAGDAIREADRPPEDLSRAIRLMKFAADCQGFEVIGRIWLRDKKTGMEYK' A
#
# COMPACT_ATOMS: atom_id res chain seq x y z
N MET A 1 -14.77 -16.23 -1.35
CA MET A 1 -15.55 -16.32 -0.09
C MET A 1 -14.61 -16.85 0.98
N TYR A 2 -14.14 -15.99 1.88
CA TYR A 2 -13.18 -16.37 2.93
C TYR A 2 -13.90 -17.21 3.99
N LYS A 3 -13.26 -18.30 4.43
CA LYS A 3 -13.76 -19.18 5.49
C LYS A 3 -12.77 -19.15 6.64
N ASN A 4 -13.27 -19.10 7.88
CA ASN A 4 -12.42 -19.25 9.06
C ASN A 4 -11.86 -20.68 9.16
N LYS A 5 -10.99 -20.94 10.15
CA LYS A 5 -10.36 -22.27 10.34
C LYS A 5 -11.37 -23.40 10.59
N GLU A 6 -12.60 -23.07 10.99
CA GLU A 6 -13.70 -24.00 11.23
C GLU A 6 -14.57 -24.22 9.98
N GLY A 7 -14.26 -23.56 8.87
CA GLY A 7 -14.94 -23.73 7.58
C GLY A 7 -16.20 -22.89 7.40
N TYR A 8 -16.55 -22.05 8.38
CA TYR A 8 -17.66 -21.11 8.26
C TYR A 8 -17.27 -19.91 7.41
N LEU A 9 -18.23 -19.44 6.60
CA LEU A 9 -18.12 -18.18 5.88
C LEU A 9 -17.98 -17.06 6.91
N ASP A 10 -16.77 -16.49 6.98
CA ASP A 10 -16.45 -15.47 7.95
C ASP A 10 -16.07 -14.19 7.20
N PRO A 11 -17.04 -13.28 6.98
CA PRO A 11 -16.79 -12.05 6.26
C PRO A 11 -15.78 -11.16 7.02
N THR A 12 -15.73 -11.26 8.35
CA THR A 12 -14.80 -10.50 9.19
C THR A 12 -13.34 -10.91 8.95
N ALA A 13 -13.05 -12.21 8.84
CA ALA A 13 -11.73 -12.71 8.48
C ALA A 13 -11.36 -12.31 7.04
N GLY A 14 -12.33 -12.32 6.12
CA GLY A 14 -12.14 -11.86 4.75
C GLY A 14 -11.81 -10.38 4.64
N ASP A 15 -12.51 -9.52 5.39
CA ASP A 15 -12.26 -8.08 5.41
C ASP A 15 -10.94 -7.74 6.11
N ALA A 16 -10.62 -8.39 7.24
CA ALA A 16 -9.34 -8.16 7.94
C ALA A 16 -8.12 -8.49 7.06
N ILE A 17 -8.20 -9.56 6.26
CA ILE A 17 -7.12 -9.93 5.33
C ILE A 17 -7.05 -8.95 4.17
N ARG A 18 -8.18 -8.46 3.68
CA ARG A 18 -8.23 -7.46 2.62
C ARG A 18 -7.74 -6.08 3.08
N GLU A 19 -7.95 -5.73 4.34
CA GLU A 19 -7.39 -4.54 4.99
C GLU A 19 -5.88 -4.69 5.23
N ALA A 20 -5.42 -5.88 5.63
CA ALA A 20 -3.99 -6.16 5.79
C ALA A 20 -3.21 -6.20 4.46
N ASP A 21 -3.86 -6.62 3.37
CA ASP A 21 -3.29 -6.63 2.02
C ASP A 21 -3.32 -5.24 1.37
N ARG A 22 -4.10 -4.30 1.93
CA ARG A 22 -4.14 -2.92 1.45
C ARG A 22 -2.76 -2.30 1.70
N PRO A 23 -2.11 -1.71 0.68
CA PRO A 23 -0.88 -0.99 0.90
C PRO A 23 -1.13 0.10 1.96
N PRO A 24 -0.22 0.28 2.93
CA PRO A 24 -0.42 1.22 4.01
C PRO A 24 -0.71 2.62 3.45
N GLU A 25 -1.64 3.36 4.04
CA GLU A 25 -2.00 4.71 3.57
C GLU A 25 -0.78 5.62 3.43
N ASP A 26 0.22 5.41 4.29
CA ASP A 26 1.52 6.08 4.24
C ASP A 26 2.27 5.91 2.91
N LEU A 27 2.11 4.77 2.21
CA LEU A 27 2.72 4.53 0.90
C LEU A 27 2.14 5.48 -0.16
N SER A 28 0.81 5.53 -0.24
CA SER A 28 0.10 6.40 -1.20
C SER A 28 0.38 7.87 -0.91
N ARG A 29 0.44 8.23 0.37
CA ARG A 29 0.80 9.59 0.80
C ARG A 29 2.24 9.94 0.44
N ALA A 30 3.19 9.04 0.65
CA ALA A 30 4.59 9.23 0.28
C ALA A 30 4.76 9.47 -1.23
N ILE A 31 4.09 8.66 -2.07
CA ILE A 31 4.10 8.82 -3.53
C ILE A 31 3.60 10.22 -3.94
N ARG A 32 2.48 10.67 -3.36
CA ARG A 32 1.93 11.99 -3.66
C ARG A 32 2.87 13.12 -3.24
N LEU A 33 3.47 13.04 -2.06
CA LEU A 33 4.42 14.04 -1.59
C LEU A 33 5.67 14.13 -2.48
N MET A 34 6.21 12.99 -2.93
CA MET A 34 7.36 13.00 -3.85
C MET A 34 7.02 13.61 -5.20
N LYS A 35 5.84 13.29 -5.76
CA LYS A 35 5.38 13.92 -7.01
C LYS A 35 5.19 15.42 -6.85
N PHE A 36 4.58 15.84 -5.74
CA PHE A 36 4.39 17.26 -5.43
C PHE A 36 5.73 17.99 -5.26
N ALA A 37 6.69 17.39 -4.57
CA ALA A 37 8.02 17.98 -4.41
C ALA A 37 8.76 18.13 -5.74
N ALA A 38 8.62 17.15 -6.65
CA ALA A 38 9.17 17.26 -8.00
C ALA A 38 8.50 18.41 -8.77
N ASP A 39 7.17 18.47 -8.74
CA ASP A 39 6.37 19.51 -9.41
C ASP A 39 6.74 20.92 -8.94
N CYS A 40 6.86 21.13 -7.62
CA CYS A 40 7.30 22.42 -7.06
C CYS A 40 8.68 22.87 -7.58
N GLN A 41 9.54 21.93 -7.97
CA GLN A 41 10.88 22.20 -8.47
C GLN A 41 10.93 22.25 -10.02
N GLY A 42 9.78 22.14 -10.69
CA GLY A 42 9.69 22.12 -12.16
C GLY A 42 10.07 20.78 -12.79
N PHE A 43 10.07 19.70 -12.03
CA PHE A 43 10.38 18.35 -12.51
C PHE A 43 9.14 17.46 -12.47
N GLU A 44 9.00 16.57 -13.45
CA GLU A 44 7.93 15.57 -13.47
C GLU A 44 8.49 14.17 -13.19
N VAL A 45 7.79 13.40 -12.36
CA VAL A 45 8.11 11.99 -12.17
C VAL A 45 7.58 11.18 -13.35
N ILE A 46 8.45 10.97 -14.33
CA ILE A 46 8.18 10.19 -15.56
C ILE A 46 8.12 8.67 -15.35
N GLY A 47 8.58 8.18 -14.20
CA GLY A 47 8.69 6.75 -13.89
C GLY A 47 7.80 6.29 -12.73
N ARG A 48 7.83 4.97 -12.47
CA ARG A 48 7.17 4.39 -11.28
C ARG A 48 8.08 4.55 -10.07
N ILE A 49 7.52 5.06 -8.97
CA ILE A 49 8.28 5.26 -7.74
C ILE A 49 8.26 3.96 -6.93
N TRP A 50 9.43 3.36 -6.74
CA TRP A 50 9.58 2.19 -5.89
C TRP A 50 9.88 2.62 -4.46
N LEU A 51 9.17 2.04 -3.52
CA LEU A 51 9.29 2.37 -2.11
C LEU A 51 9.54 1.10 -1.31
N ARG A 52 10.48 1.16 -0.37
CA ARG A 52 10.71 0.10 0.59
C ARG A 52 10.28 0.57 1.96
N ASP A 53 9.40 -0.18 2.61
CA ASP A 53 9.09 0.07 4.01
C ASP A 53 10.32 -0.26 4.86
N LYS A 54 10.79 0.72 5.64
CA LYS A 54 12.01 0.57 6.44
C LYS A 54 11.83 -0.36 7.64
N LYS A 55 10.60 -0.62 8.09
CA LYS A 55 10.31 -1.44 9.27
C LYS A 55 10.13 -2.91 8.91
N THR A 56 9.35 -3.20 7.88
CA THR A 56 9.03 -4.55 7.41
C THR A 56 10.01 -5.03 6.34
N GLY A 57 10.73 -4.12 5.70
CA GLY A 57 11.62 -4.42 4.59
C GLY A 57 10.89 -4.68 3.26
N MET A 58 9.55 -4.62 3.25
CA MET A 58 8.72 -4.90 2.09
C MET A 58 8.92 -3.86 0.99
N GLU A 59 9.10 -4.34 -0.23
CA GLU A 59 9.30 -3.51 -1.41
C GLU A 59 7.98 -3.38 -2.19
N TYR A 60 7.57 -2.14 -2.42
CA TYR A 60 6.41 -1.76 -3.21
C TYR A 60 6.91 -1.20 -4.54
N LYS A 61 6.66 -1.97 -5.61
CA LYS A 61 7.10 -1.65 -6.97
C LYS A 61 6.00 -1.01 -7.80
#